data_AF-A0A0T5P572-F1
#
_entry.id   AF-A0A0T5P572-F1
#
_cell.length_a   1.000
_cell.length_b   1.000
_cell.length_c   1.000
_cell.angle_alpha   90.00
_cell.angle_beta   90.00
_cell.angle_gamma   90.00
#
_symmetry.space_group_name_H-M   'P 1'
#
loop_
_entity.id
_entity.type
_entity.pdbx_description
1 polymer ?
#
loop_
_entity_poly.entity_id
_entity_poly.type
_entity_poly.pdbx_seq_one_letter_code
_entity_poly.pdbx_strand_id
1 'polypeptide(L)'
;MVSRRVLALVMMTGAGVGPAVADDLSSYDTVMICKGDTLFAVPAHPGLFVEEQYVSTREEDRENPRRFFWEKGDPPLRDTGFTINEFAEASAPSTFDLPLGRASDYVIEQLIVGGDFTGDVDDWTEESQPSGRPGLRELPGHRDDRRFAYLLEEQKVFAYPVKIHCTKGLPAYSKDSETHYCVMRGVLSDRSHFRVLYNTGRDLPGHWPNVDQPTSDWEAPIAELEEALGNIIVAHGPENRVCD
;
A
#
# COMPACT_ATOMS: atom_id res chain seq x y z
N MET A 1 -6.32 22.68 59.82
CA MET A 1 -5.07 22.88 59.06
C MET A 1 -4.70 21.56 58.41
N VAL A 2 -4.28 21.62 57.13
CA VAL A 2 -3.74 20.53 56.27
C VAL A 2 -4.77 19.50 55.79
N SER A 3 -4.85 19.09 54.52
CA SER A 3 -4.60 19.67 53.19
C SER A 3 -5.17 18.62 52.23
N ARG A 4 -6.10 19.00 51.35
CA ARG A 4 -6.67 18.12 50.32
C ARG A 4 -5.60 17.80 49.28
N ARG A 5 -5.34 16.52 48.99
CA ARG A 5 -4.67 16.11 47.75
C ARG A 5 -5.72 15.61 46.77
N VAL A 6 -6.06 16.48 45.84
CA VAL A 6 -6.73 16.15 44.59
C VAL A 6 -5.66 15.52 43.70
N LEU A 7 -5.82 14.25 43.36
CA LEU A 7 -5.03 13.63 42.31
C LEU A 7 -5.71 14.01 40.98
N ALA A 8 -5.15 14.99 40.29
CA ALA A 8 -5.51 15.29 38.91
C ALA A 8 -4.84 14.24 38.01
N LEU A 9 -5.65 13.40 37.38
CA LEU A 9 -5.22 12.53 36.30
C LEU A 9 -4.94 13.42 35.08
N VAL A 10 -3.67 13.60 34.76
CA VAL A 10 -3.24 14.26 33.52
C VAL A 10 -3.52 13.29 32.38
N MET A 11 -4.57 13.55 31.61
CA MET A 11 -4.71 12.96 30.28
C MET A 11 -3.59 13.57 29.42
N MET A 12 -2.55 12.79 29.14
CA MET A 12 -1.63 13.13 28.08
C MET A 12 -2.36 12.88 26.77
N THR A 13 -2.87 13.94 26.16
CA THR A 13 -3.18 13.96 24.73
C THR A 13 -1.85 13.74 24.01
N GLY A 14 -1.62 12.50 23.57
CA GLY A 14 -0.58 12.19 22.59
C GLY A 14 -0.98 12.86 21.29
N ALA A 15 -0.56 14.11 21.12
CA ALA A 15 -0.49 14.73 19.82
C ALA A 15 0.58 13.96 19.04
N GLY A 16 0.15 12.93 18.31
CA GLY A 16 0.91 12.41 17.19
C GLY A 16 1.11 13.57 16.24
N VAL A 17 2.34 14.09 16.20
CA VAL A 17 2.78 15.03 15.18
C VAL A 17 2.93 14.17 13.92
N GLY A 18 1.81 13.88 13.26
CA GLY A 18 1.84 13.57 11.84
C GLY A 18 2.39 14.82 11.14
N PRO A 19 3.28 14.69 10.14
CA PRO A 19 3.74 15.86 9.41
C PRO A 19 2.52 16.56 8.82
N ALA A 20 2.31 17.81 9.24
CA ALA A 20 1.36 18.71 8.64
C ALA A 20 1.90 19.10 7.25
N VAL A 21 1.77 18.18 6.30
CA VAL A 21 1.90 18.42 4.86
C VAL A 21 0.75 17.68 4.18
N ALA A 22 -0.47 18.03 4.58
CA ALA A 22 -1.60 17.94 3.65
C ALA A 22 -1.49 19.14 2.71
N ASP A 23 -0.43 19.17 1.90
CA ASP A 23 -0.50 19.90 0.64
C ASP A 23 -1.71 19.33 -0.11
N ASP A 24 -2.45 20.19 -0.80
CA ASP A 24 -3.65 19.82 -1.53
C ASP A 24 -3.33 18.66 -2.48
N LEU A 25 -3.64 17.42 -2.06
CA LEU A 25 -3.36 16.18 -2.80
C LEU A 25 -4.10 16.16 -4.15
N SER A 26 -5.07 17.06 -4.36
CA SER A 26 -5.74 17.28 -5.64
C SER A 26 -4.90 18.05 -6.66
N SER A 27 -3.74 18.58 -6.25
CA SER A 27 -2.83 19.38 -7.10
C SER A 27 -1.87 18.56 -7.97
N TYR A 28 -1.77 17.25 -7.72
CA TYR A 28 -0.91 16.38 -8.53
C TYR A 28 -1.52 16.16 -9.91
N ASP A 29 -0.72 16.34 -10.95
CA ASP A 29 -1.07 15.86 -12.28
C ASP A 29 -1.35 14.36 -12.24
N THR A 30 -2.18 13.85 -13.13
CA THR A 30 -2.55 12.43 -13.19
C THR A 30 -2.02 11.84 -14.48
N VAL A 31 -1.22 10.78 -14.37
CA VAL A 31 -0.77 9.97 -15.50
C VAL A 31 -1.78 8.87 -15.75
N MET A 32 -2.22 8.75 -17.00
CA MET A 32 -3.15 7.72 -17.42
C MET A 32 -2.39 6.46 -17.85
N ILE A 33 -2.73 5.31 -17.26
CA ILE A 33 -2.07 4.02 -17.53
C ILE A 33 -3.13 2.97 -17.83
N CYS A 34 -3.07 2.36 -19.00
CA CYS A 34 -3.90 1.22 -19.40
C CYS A 34 -3.19 -0.10 -19.06
N LYS A 35 -3.91 -1.01 -18.41
CA LYS A 35 -3.47 -2.40 -18.24
C LYS A 35 -4.63 -3.34 -18.58
N GLY A 36 -4.49 -4.07 -19.69
CA GLY A 36 -5.63 -4.75 -20.28
C GLY A 36 -6.73 -3.74 -20.56
N ASP A 37 -7.96 -4.05 -20.13
CA ASP A 37 -9.13 -3.22 -20.38
C ASP A 37 -9.37 -2.15 -19.29
N THR A 38 -8.45 -2.02 -18.32
CA THR A 38 -8.58 -1.12 -17.19
C THR A 38 -7.71 0.11 -17.36
N LEU A 39 -8.30 1.28 -17.14
CA LEU A 39 -7.61 2.55 -17.09
C LEU A 39 -7.37 2.97 -15.64
N PHE A 40 -6.12 3.30 -15.34
CA PHE A 40 -5.66 3.81 -14.06
C PHE A 40 -5.32 5.30 -14.18
N ALA A 41 -5.83 6.10 -13.25
CA ALA A 41 -5.53 7.50 -13.05
C ALA A 41 -4.55 7.63 -11.88
N VAL A 42 -3.24 7.56 -12.17
CA VAL A 42 -2.20 7.51 -11.15
C VAL A 42 -1.62 8.91 -10.91
N PRO A 43 -1.55 9.41 -9.67
CA PRO A 43 -0.90 10.69 -9.37
C PRO A 43 0.55 10.69 -9.85
N ALA A 44 0.94 11.72 -10.58
CA ALA A 44 2.31 11.92 -11.03
C ALA A 44 3.15 12.44 -9.86
N HIS A 45 4.13 11.65 -9.43
CA HIS A 45 5.02 12.03 -8.34
C HIS A 45 6.43 11.49 -8.57
N PRO A 46 7.49 12.05 -7.93
CA PRO A 46 8.88 11.65 -8.15
C PRO A 46 9.25 10.18 -7.86
N GLY A 47 8.35 9.39 -7.27
CA GLY A 47 8.52 7.97 -6.96
C GLY A 47 7.67 7.04 -7.85
N LEU A 48 6.88 7.58 -8.78
CA LEU A 48 6.10 6.82 -9.75
C LEU A 48 7.04 6.24 -10.78
N PHE A 49 6.95 4.94 -10.99
CA PHE A 49 7.82 4.19 -11.87
C PHE A 49 7.00 3.33 -12.82
N VAL A 50 7.26 3.46 -14.11
CA VAL A 50 6.58 2.78 -15.21
C VAL A 50 7.65 2.35 -16.23
N GLU A 51 7.57 1.12 -16.74
CA GLU A 51 8.53 0.58 -17.73
C GLU A 51 10.01 0.83 -17.41
N GLU A 52 10.43 0.48 -16.19
CA GLU A 52 11.82 0.65 -15.76
C GLU A 52 12.30 2.11 -15.62
N GLN A 53 11.40 3.10 -15.70
CA GLN A 53 11.73 4.52 -15.64
C GLN A 53 10.84 5.29 -14.66
N TYR A 54 11.38 6.36 -14.07
CA TYR A 54 10.60 7.26 -13.21
C TYR A 54 9.78 8.22 -14.06
N VAL A 55 8.51 8.41 -13.74
CA VAL A 55 7.62 9.33 -14.45
C VAL A 55 7.73 10.73 -13.84
N SER A 56 7.87 11.76 -14.67
CA SER A 56 7.83 13.16 -14.26
C SER A 56 6.95 13.99 -15.20
N THR A 57 6.27 15.00 -14.64
CA THR A 57 5.53 16.02 -15.39
C THR A 57 6.25 17.37 -15.40
N ARG A 58 7.48 17.45 -14.86
CA ARG A 58 8.28 18.67 -14.83
C ARG A 58 9.11 18.82 -16.10
N GLU A 59 8.89 19.89 -16.86
CA GLU A 59 9.51 20.11 -18.17
C GLU A 59 11.05 20.07 -18.12
N GLU A 60 11.64 20.59 -17.04
CA GLU A 60 13.08 20.56 -16.77
C GLU A 60 13.68 19.14 -16.66
N ASP A 61 12.85 18.13 -16.36
CA ASP A 61 13.29 16.73 -16.29
C ASP A 61 13.38 16.06 -17.67
N ARG A 62 12.94 16.70 -18.78
CA ARG A 62 12.99 16.11 -20.13
C ARG A 62 14.39 15.69 -20.57
N GLU A 63 15.42 16.37 -20.09
CA GLU A 63 16.82 16.06 -20.41
C GLU A 63 17.41 14.95 -19.52
N ASN A 64 16.68 14.52 -18.47
CA ASN A 64 17.15 13.50 -17.55
C ASN A 64 16.91 12.10 -18.14
N PRO A 65 17.96 11.37 -18.55
CA PRO A 65 17.80 10.05 -19.18
C PRO A 65 17.24 8.97 -18.23
N ARG A 66 17.09 9.27 -16.93
CA ARG A 66 16.47 8.38 -15.94
C ARG A 66 14.98 8.62 -15.75
N ARG A 67 14.41 9.63 -16.42
CA ARG A 67 13.02 10.03 -16.28
C ARG A 67 12.30 9.92 -17.62
N PHE A 68 11.15 9.27 -17.57
CA PHE A 68 10.13 9.36 -18.59
C PHE A 68 9.32 10.63 -18.32
N PHE A 69 9.23 11.51 -19.31
CA PHE A 69 8.46 12.74 -19.20
C PHE A 69 7.07 12.55 -19.81
N TRP A 70 6.02 12.89 -19.06
CA TRP A 70 4.62 12.76 -19.47
C TRP A 70 3.93 14.13 -19.41
N GLU A 71 3.18 14.47 -20.46
CA GLU A 71 2.40 15.70 -20.53
C GLU A 71 0.90 15.44 -20.37
N LYS A 72 0.21 16.39 -19.73
CA LYS A 72 -1.25 16.34 -19.66
C LYS A 72 -1.86 16.35 -21.06
N GLY A 73 -2.59 15.28 -21.37
CA GLY A 73 -3.22 15.07 -22.68
C GLY A 73 -2.46 14.09 -23.57
N ASP A 74 -1.27 13.63 -23.15
CA ASP A 74 -0.61 12.49 -23.78
C ASP A 74 -1.50 11.24 -23.73
N PRO A 75 -1.37 10.34 -24.72
CA PRO A 75 -2.08 9.08 -24.70
C PRO A 75 -1.71 8.27 -23.44
N PRO A 76 -2.62 7.45 -22.92
CA PRO A 76 -2.29 6.58 -21.80
C PRO A 76 -1.14 5.63 -22.12
N LEU A 77 -0.32 5.36 -21.12
CA LEU A 77 0.73 4.35 -21.21
C LEU A 77 0.08 2.97 -21.24
N ARG A 78 0.40 2.11 -22.23
CA ARG A 78 -0.36 0.87 -22.48
C ARG A 78 0.39 -0.39 -22.09
N ASP A 79 -0.32 -1.33 -21.48
CA ASP A 79 0.12 -2.68 -21.10
C ASP A 79 1.25 -2.73 -20.06
N THR A 80 1.39 -1.67 -19.28
CA THR A 80 2.47 -1.53 -18.30
C THR A 80 1.96 -1.68 -16.87
N GLY A 81 2.78 -2.30 -16.02
CA GLY A 81 2.61 -2.17 -14.58
C GLY A 81 3.23 -0.86 -14.09
N PHE A 82 2.78 -0.39 -12.95
CA PHE A 82 3.36 0.77 -12.28
C PHE A 82 3.74 0.44 -10.84
N THR A 83 4.69 1.21 -10.32
CA THR A 83 5.13 1.16 -8.93
C THR A 83 5.13 2.58 -8.36
N ILE A 84 4.49 2.76 -7.21
CA ILE A 84 4.52 3.97 -6.38
C ILE A 84 5.43 3.64 -5.21
N ASN A 85 6.59 4.29 -5.12
CA ASN A 85 7.55 4.08 -4.04
C ASN A 85 7.46 5.17 -2.96
N GLU A 86 7.78 4.80 -1.72
CA GLU A 86 7.93 5.75 -0.62
C GLU A 86 9.23 6.55 -0.78
N PHE A 87 9.15 7.80 -0.37
CA PHE A 87 10.22 8.78 -0.54
C PHE A 87 11.12 8.79 0.69
N ALA A 88 12.43 8.99 0.47
CA ALA A 88 13.35 9.30 1.56
C ALA A 88 13.23 10.76 2.05
N GLU A 89 12.50 11.61 1.32
CA GLU A 89 12.34 13.02 1.64
C GLU A 89 11.14 13.23 2.57
N ALA A 90 11.39 13.74 3.77
CA ALA A 90 10.40 13.89 4.84
C ALA A 90 9.23 14.84 4.55
N SER A 91 9.22 15.54 3.41
CA SER A 91 8.19 16.51 3.03
C SER A 91 7.24 16.03 1.93
N ALA A 92 7.46 14.85 1.36
CA ALA A 92 6.53 14.30 0.36
C ALA A 92 5.37 13.57 1.06
N PRO A 93 4.14 13.58 0.49
CA PRO A 93 3.06 12.73 0.97
C PRO A 93 3.46 11.25 0.95
N SER A 94 2.90 10.44 1.84
CA SER A 94 3.20 9.01 1.82
C SER A 94 2.69 8.37 0.52
N THR A 95 3.31 7.25 0.12
CA THR A 95 2.84 6.42 -1.00
C THR A 95 1.38 6.02 -0.87
N PHE A 96 0.87 5.93 0.36
CA PHE A 96 -0.51 5.55 0.61
C PHE A 96 -1.45 6.76 0.53
N ASP A 97 -1.00 7.94 0.97
CA ASP A 97 -1.81 9.16 0.97
C ASP A 97 -2.14 9.63 -0.45
N LEU A 98 -1.20 9.48 -1.38
CA LEU A 98 -1.35 9.91 -2.78
C LEU A 98 -2.59 9.29 -3.46
N PRO A 99 -2.72 7.95 -3.57
CA PRO A 99 -3.92 7.33 -4.12
C PRO A 99 -5.16 7.50 -3.22
N LEU A 100 -4.98 7.66 -1.91
CA LEU A 100 -6.09 7.85 -0.98
C LEU A 100 -6.70 9.27 -1.05
N GLY A 101 -5.92 10.27 -1.47
CA GLY A 101 -6.34 11.67 -1.52
C GLY A 101 -6.48 12.33 -0.14
N ARG A 102 -6.02 11.66 0.93
CA ARG A 102 -5.98 12.13 2.32
C ARG A 102 -4.85 11.42 3.06
N ALA A 103 -4.44 11.95 4.21
CA ALA A 103 -3.52 11.26 5.10
C ALA A 103 -4.13 9.94 5.62
N SER A 104 -3.33 8.88 5.61
CA SER A 104 -3.62 7.59 6.24
C SER A 104 -2.96 7.49 7.61
N ASP A 105 -3.59 6.75 8.52
CA ASP A 105 -2.96 6.32 9.77
C ASP A 105 -1.96 5.18 9.57
N TYR A 106 -1.86 4.65 8.35
CA TYR A 106 -0.99 3.53 7.97
C TYR A 106 -0.01 3.95 6.88
N VAL A 107 1.13 3.27 6.80
CA VAL A 107 2.17 3.55 5.80
C VAL A 107 2.40 2.33 4.93
N ILE A 108 2.46 2.56 3.62
CA ILE A 108 2.91 1.58 2.63
C ILE A 108 4.23 2.11 2.08
N GLU A 109 5.28 1.29 2.07
CA GLU A 109 6.58 1.66 1.50
C GLU A 109 6.57 1.59 -0.04
N GLN A 110 5.74 0.72 -0.59
CA GLN A 110 5.65 0.50 -2.03
C GLN A 110 4.28 -0.07 -2.39
N LEU A 111 3.61 0.52 -3.37
CA LEU A 111 2.44 -0.04 -4.04
C LEU A 111 2.80 -0.38 -5.49
N ILE A 112 2.53 -1.60 -5.91
CA ILE A 112 2.72 -2.07 -7.28
C ILE A 112 1.41 -2.59 -7.80
N VAL A 113 1.05 -2.18 -9.01
CA VAL A 113 -0.05 -2.76 -9.79
C VAL A 113 0.53 -3.18 -11.12
N GLY A 114 0.45 -4.45 -11.47
CA GLY A 114 1.22 -4.96 -12.60
C GLY A 114 1.01 -6.44 -12.92
N GLY A 115 1.70 -6.88 -13.98
CA GLY A 115 1.54 -8.21 -14.58
C GLY A 115 2.02 -9.38 -13.70
N ASP A 116 1.73 -10.58 -14.20
CA ASP A 116 1.85 -11.92 -13.60
C ASP A 116 2.91 -12.01 -12.48
N PHE A 117 2.49 -11.81 -11.23
CA PHE A 117 3.32 -12.20 -10.10
C PHE A 117 3.27 -13.72 -10.06
N THR A 118 4.21 -14.38 -10.73
CA THR A 118 4.32 -15.84 -10.80
C THR A 118 3.92 -16.47 -9.45
N GLY A 119 2.76 -17.13 -9.45
CA GLY A 119 2.02 -17.52 -8.25
C GLY A 119 0.64 -16.87 -8.17
N ASP A 120 -0.29 -17.37 -9.00
CA ASP A 120 -1.69 -16.95 -9.06
C ASP A 120 -2.32 -16.85 -7.66
N VAL A 121 -3.29 -15.99 -7.37
CA VAL A 121 -3.91 -16.03 -6.02
C VAL A 121 -4.59 -17.38 -5.76
N ASP A 122 -5.15 -17.95 -6.84
CA ASP A 122 -5.96 -19.15 -6.86
C ASP A 122 -5.17 -20.42 -6.48
N ASP A 123 -3.93 -20.61 -6.97
CA ASP A 123 -3.10 -21.81 -6.74
C ASP A 123 -2.78 -22.13 -5.25
N TRP A 124 -3.04 -21.20 -4.34
CA TRP A 124 -2.47 -21.24 -2.99
C TRP A 124 -3.51 -21.45 -1.91
N THR A 125 -4.78 -21.33 -2.28
CA THR A 125 -5.90 -21.70 -1.40
C THR A 125 -5.93 -23.22 -1.19
N GLU A 126 -5.56 -24.00 -2.22
CA GLU A 126 -5.59 -25.45 -2.23
C GLU A 126 -4.58 -26.08 -1.25
N GLU A 127 -3.40 -25.48 -1.08
CA GLU A 127 -2.34 -26.03 -0.23
C GLU A 127 -2.27 -25.43 1.18
N SER A 128 -3.06 -24.39 1.46
CA SER A 128 -3.04 -23.69 2.74
C SER A 128 -3.62 -24.53 3.89
N GLN A 129 -3.00 -24.50 5.07
CA GLN A 129 -3.43 -25.27 6.25
C GLN A 129 -4.03 -24.33 7.32
N PRO A 130 -4.92 -24.83 8.20
CA PRO A 130 -5.38 -24.04 9.33
C PRO A 130 -4.20 -23.59 10.20
N SER A 131 -4.09 -22.28 10.47
CA SER A 131 -3.00 -21.73 11.27
C SER A 131 -3.18 -21.91 12.79
N GLY A 132 -4.36 -22.37 13.21
CA GLY A 132 -4.80 -22.31 14.61
C GLY A 132 -5.20 -20.91 15.08
N ARG A 133 -5.08 -19.89 14.22
CA ARG A 133 -5.55 -18.52 14.44
C ARG A 133 -6.84 -18.30 13.62
N PRO A 134 -7.92 -17.76 14.21
CA PRO A 134 -9.14 -17.43 13.48
C PRO A 134 -8.86 -16.54 12.26
N GLY A 135 -9.51 -16.82 11.14
CA GLY A 135 -9.41 -16.02 9.90
C GLY A 135 -8.08 -16.09 9.14
N LEU A 136 -7.11 -16.88 9.61
CA LEU A 136 -5.79 -17.05 8.98
C LEU A 136 -5.53 -18.50 8.59
N ARG A 137 -5.04 -18.71 7.36
CA ARG A 137 -4.46 -19.99 6.93
C ARG A 137 -2.98 -19.84 6.67
N GLU A 138 -2.20 -20.84 7.08
CA GLU A 138 -0.76 -20.92 6.83
C GLU A 138 -0.50 -21.43 5.42
N LEU A 139 0.40 -20.75 4.70
CA LEU A 139 0.85 -21.20 3.39
C LEU A 139 2.07 -22.14 3.53
N PRO A 140 2.14 -23.23 2.74
CA PRO A 140 3.23 -24.20 2.81
C PRO A 140 4.58 -23.59 2.41
N GLY A 141 5.68 -24.13 2.93
CA GLY A 141 7.05 -23.77 2.52
C GLY A 141 7.60 -22.46 3.09
N HIS A 142 6.82 -21.73 3.90
CA HIS A 142 7.18 -20.38 4.36
C HIS A 142 7.07 -20.20 5.88
N ARG A 143 7.37 -21.24 6.65
CA ARG A 143 7.44 -21.17 8.11
C ARG A 143 8.82 -21.57 8.61
N ASP A 144 9.60 -20.57 8.97
CA ASP A 144 10.75 -20.72 9.88
C ASP A 144 10.62 -19.68 11.00
N ASP A 145 11.58 -19.62 11.93
CA ASP A 145 11.53 -18.66 13.05
C ASP A 145 11.56 -17.17 12.60
N ARG A 146 11.79 -16.91 11.31
CA ARG A 146 11.97 -15.57 10.74
C ARG A 146 11.01 -15.26 9.61
N ARG A 147 10.40 -16.24 8.95
CA ARG A 147 9.52 -16.06 7.79
C ARG A 147 8.19 -16.73 8.05
N PHE A 148 7.12 -16.00 7.73
CA PHE A 148 5.74 -16.46 7.87
C PHE A 148 4.96 -16.05 6.62
N ALA A 149 4.10 -16.94 6.13
CA ALA A 149 3.17 -16.63 5.07
C ALA A 149 1.75 -17.07 5.44
N TYR A 150 0.81 -16.14 5.30
CA TYR A 150 -0.59 -16.32 5.65
C TYR A 150 -1.51 -15.93 4.50
N LEU A 151 -2.65 -16.60 4.44
CA LEU A 151 -3.83 -16.18 3.69
C LEU A 151 -4.84 -15.59 4.68
N LEU A 152 -5.29 -14.36 4.42
CA LEU A 152 -6.37 -13.71 5.16
C LEU A 152 -7.66 -14.02 4.42
N GLU A 153 -8.47 -14.94 4.95
CA GLU A 153 -9.71 -15.37 4.29
C GLU A 153 -10.90 -14.45 4.62
N GLU A 154 -10.92 -13.91 5.84
CA GLU A 154 -11.99 -13.04 6.32
C GLU A 154 -11.86 -11.62 5.77
N GLN A 155 -10.63 -11.11 5.69
CA GLN A 155 -10.34 -9.79 5.15
C GLN A 155 -10.06 -9.88 3.66
N LYS A 156 -10.76 -9.04 2.90
CA LYS A 156 -10.77 -9.08 1.44
C LYS A 156 -10.48 -7.71 0.87
N VAL A 157 -9.84 -7.70 -0.29
CA VAL A 157 -9.71 -6.52 -1.14
C VAL A 157 -10.45 -6.84 -2.45
N PHE A 158 -11.42 -6.03 -2.82
CA PHE A 158 -12.34 -6.24 -3.94
C PHE A 158 -12.99 -7.64 -3.95
N ALA A 159 -13.42 -8.10 -2.76
CA ALA A 159 -14.00 -9.43 -2.52
C ALA A 159 -13.05 -10.64 -2.71
N TYR A 160 -11.77 -10.42 -2.98
CA TYR A 160 -10.74 -11.46 -3.03
C TYR A 160 -9.92 -11.51 -1.75
N PRO A 161 -9.54 -12.71 -1.26
CA PRO A 161 -8.65 -12.84 -0.11
C PRO A 161 -7.25 -12.31 -0.46
N VAL A 162 -6.54 -11.84 0.56
CA VAL A 162 -5.17 -11.34 0.41
C VAL A 162 -4.16 -12.29 1.03
N LYS A 163 -2.97 -12.35 0.45
CA LYS A 163 -1.83 -13.11 0.98
C LYS A 163 -0.86 -12.15 1.63
N ILE A 164 -0.25 -12.58 2.73
CA ILE A 164 0.76 -11.82 3.44
C ILE A 164 1.98 -12.69 3.64
N HIS A 165 3.15 -12.17 3.30
CA HIS A 165 4.44 -12.77 3.61
C HIS A 165 5.27 -11.79 4.43
N CYS A 166 5.69 -12.19 5.61
CA CYS A 166 6.43 -11.34 6.54
C CYS A 166 7.79 -11.95 6.90
N THR A 167 8.78 -11.09 7.09
CA THR A 167 10.11 -11.44 7.62
C THR A 167 10.37 -10.69 8.92
N LYS A 168 10.64 -11.42 10.00
CA LYS A 168 10.91 -10.90 11.35
C LYS A 168 12.26 -10.20 11.45
N GLY A 169 12.32 -9.18 12.30
CA GLY A 169 13.55 -8.46 12.66
C GLY A 169 13.90 -7.32 11.69
N LEU A 170 12.92 -6.84 10.95
CA LEU A 170 13.01 -5.69 10.07
C LEU A 170 11.85 -4.74 10.33
N PRO A 171 12.02 -3.42 10.09
CA PRO A 171 13.25 -2.75 9.68
C PRO A 171 14.28 -2.58 10.83
N ALA A 172 15.57 -2.46 10.46
CA ALA A 172 16.69 -2.44 11.41
C ALA A 172 16.71 -1.26 12.39
N TYR A 173 15.90 -0.22 12.15
CA TYR A 173 15.79 0.95 13.01
C TYR A 173 14.72 0.81 14.10
N SER A 174 13.91 -0.26 14.07
CA SER A 174 12.97 -0.57 15.15
C SER A 174 13.67 -1.23 16.35
N LYS A 175 13.18 -0.92 17.54
CA LYS A 175 13.54 -1.57 18.82
C LYS A 175 12.49 -2.58 19.28
N ASP A 176 11.33 -2.63 18.63
CA ASP A 176 10.32 -3.65 18.90
C ASP A 176 10.83 -5.01 18.37
N SER A 177 10.76 -6.05 19.21
CA SER A 177 11.25 -7.39 18.86
C SER A 177 10.28 -8.11 17.92
N GLU A 178 9.05 -7.63 17.81
CA GLU A 178 7.99 -8.17 16.97
C GLU A 178 7.78 -7.38 15.68
N THR A 179 8.81 -6.66 15.25
CA THR A 179 8.79 -5.90 14.00
C THR A 179 9.01 -6.83 12.81
N HIS A 180 8.19 -6.66 11.79
CA HIS A 180 8.29 -7.41 10.55
C HIS A 180 8.21 -6.50 9.34
N TYR A 181 8.98 -6.85 8.32
CA TYR A 181 8.79 -6.36 6.97
C TYR A 181 7.86 -7.31 6.21
N CYS A 182 6.78 -6.79 5.66
CA CYS A 182 5.69 -7.57 5.10
C CYS A 182 5.39 -7.18 3.65
N VAL A 183 4.99 -8.18 2.88
CA VAL A 183 4.51 -8.05 1.51
C VAL A 183 3.11 -8.63 1.46
N MET A 184 2.12 -7.81 1.12
CA MET A 184 0.78 -8.27 0.80
C MET A 184 0.55 -8.34 -0.70
N ARG A 185 -0.16 -9.36 -1.15
CA ARG A 185 -0.56 -9.55 -2.54
C ARG A 185 -2.05 -9.85 -2.63
N GLY A 186 -2.68 -9.33 -3.66
CA GLY A 186 -4.08 -9.62 -3.97
C GLY A 186 -4.39 -9.42 -5.45
N VAL A 187 -5.68 -9.47 -5.75
CA VAL A 187 -6.22 -9.34 -7.11
C VAL A 187 -7.20 -8.18 -7.12
N LEU A 188 -7.14 -7.35 -8.16
CA LEU A 188 -8.11 -6.29 -8.43
C LEU A 188 -9.34 -6.85 -9.15
N SER A 189 -10.39 -6.05 -9.29
CA SER A 189 -11.64 -6.48 -9.95
C SER A 189 -11.45 -6.88 -11.42
N ASP A 190 -10.42 -6.38 -12.08
CA ASP A 190 -10.07 -6.64 -13.48
C ASP A 190 -9.11 -7.82 -13.68
N ARG A 191 -8.83 -8.59 -12.61
CA ARG A 191 -7.85 -9.69 -12.57
C ARG A 191 -6.39 -9.25 -12.65
N SER A 192 -6.09 -7.96 -12.73
CA SER A 192 -4.74 -7.50 -12.48
C SER A 192 -4.37 -7.74 -11.01
N HIS A 193 -3.08 -7.81 -10.73
CA HIS A 193 -2.61 -8.06 -9.37
C HIS A 193 -2.03 -6.79 -8.76
N PHE A 194 -2.13 -6.70 -7.43
CA PHE A 194 -1.41 -5.71 -6.66
C PHE A 194 -0.45 -6.36 -5.68
N ARG A 195 0.60 -5.61 -5.34
CA ARG A 195 1.54 -5.93 -4.28
C ARG A 195 1.81 -4.68 -3.46
N VAL A 196 1.71 -4.78 -2.13
CA VAL A 196 2.07 -3.71 -1.20
C VAL A 196 3.16 -4.17 -0.25
N LEU A 197 4.14 -3.30 0.00
CA LEU A 197 5.19 -3.49 1.00
C LEU A 197 4.89 -2.58 2.18
N TYR A 198 4.97 -3.11 3.38
CA TYR A 198 4.71 -2.35 4.60
C TYR A 198 5.44 -2.97 5.79
N ASN A 199 5.51 -2.22 6.88
CA ASN A 199 6.07 -2.71 8.13
C ASN A 199 5.00 -2.84 9.21
N THR A 200 5.26 -3.79 10.10
CA THR A 200 4.51 -3.99 11.35
C THR A 200 5.47 -3.74 12.51
N GLY A 201 4.97 -3.28 13.66
CA GLY A 201 5.80 -2.97 14.84
C GLY A 201 5.37 -1.68 15.51
N ARG A 202 5.13 -1.71 16.82
CA ARG A 202 4.41 -0.63 17.52
C ARG A 202 5.18 0.67 17.63
N ASP A 203 6.50 0.61 17.49
CA ASP A 203 7.37 1.78 17.54
C ASP A 203 7.56 2.45 16.18
N LEU A 204 7.00 1.87 15.11
CA LEU A 204 7.03 2.42 13.77
C LEU A 204 5.84 3.37 13.54
N PRO A 205 6.07 4.57 12.99
CA PRO A 205 4.99 5.43 12.51
C PRO A 205 4.18 4.72 11.42
N GLY A 206 2.86 4.79 11.50
CA GLY A 206 1.96 4.21 10.51
C GLY A 206 2.06 2.69 10.36
N HIS A 207 2.45 1.98 11.42
CA HIS A 207 2.59 0.52 11.37
C HIS A 207 1.27 -0.17 11.09
N TRP A 208 1.36 -1.26 10.34
CA TRP A 208 0.26 -2.17 10.16
C TRP A 208 0.14 -3.11 11.36
N PRO A 209 -1.03 -3.73 11.57
CA PRO A 209 -1.20 -4.76 12.59
C PRO A 209 -0.19 -5.90 12.41
N ASN A 210 0.32 -6.46 13.52
CA ASN A 210 1.16 -7.65 13.43
C ASN A 210 0.32 -8.86 12.97
N VAL A 211 0.96 -9.80 12.28
CA VAL A 211 0.34 -11.04 11.77
C VAL A 211 -0.20 -11.98 12.86
N ASP A 212 0.15 -11.75 14.12
CA ASP A 212 -0.34 -12.49 15.28
C ASP A 212 -1.51 -11.81 16.01
N GLN A 213 -1.89 -10.60 15.60
CA GLN A 213 -3.07 -9.91 16.10
C GLN A 213 -4.35 -10.48 15.47
N PRO A 214 -5.52 -10.26 16.12
CA PRO A 214 -6.82 -10.64 15.56
C PRO A 214 -7.06 -10.04 14.17
N THR A 215 -7.77 -10.78 13.31
CA THR A 215 -8.14 -10.31 11.96
C THR A 215 -9.00 -9.05 11.95
N SER A 216 -9.67 -8.71 13.06
CA SER A 216 -10.41 -7.46 13.21
C SER A 216 -9.54 -6.21 13.14
N ASP A 217 -8.29 -6.30 13.59
CA ASP A 217 -7.37 -5.14 13.59
C ASP A 217 -6.92 -4.79 12.17
N TRP A 218 -7.10 -5.72 11.23
CA TRP A 218 -6.78 -5.55 9.81
C TRP A 218 -7.91 -4.91 9.00
N GLU A 219 -9.12 -4.78 9.54
CA GLU A 219 -10.27 -4.24 8.80
C GLU A 219 -10.02 -2.81 8.31
N ALA A 220 -9.57 -1.92 9.20
CA ALA A 220 -9.31 -0.53 8.87
C ALA A 220 -8.22 -0.34 7.79
N PRO A 221 -6.98 -0.88 7.93
CA PRO A 221 -5.96 -0.69 6.92
C PRO A 221 -6.29 -1.36 5.58
N ILE A 222 -7.00 -2.50 5.59
CA ILE A 222 -7.49 -3.15 4.36
C ILE A 222 -8.55 -2.29 3.67
N ALA A 223 -9.47 -1.69 4.41
CA ALA A 223 -10.48 -0.79 3.84
C ALA A 223 -9.84 0.44 3.20
N GLU A 224 -8.85 1.06 3.84
CA GLU A 224 -8.11 2.18 3.23
C GLU A 224 -7.32 1.74 1.98
N LEU A 225 -6.80 0.50 1.97
CA LEU A 225 -6.10 -0.04 0.81
C LEU A 225 -7.06 -0.23 -0.37
N GLU A 226 -8.24 -0.79 -0.12
CA GLU A 226 -9.29 -0.94 -1.13
C GLU A 226 -9.76 0.44 -1.64
N GLU A 227 -9.94 1.43 -0.76
CA GLU A 227 -10.28 2.81 -1.13
C GLU A 227 -9.20 3.43 -2.02
N ALA A 228 -7.93 3.36 -1.63
CA ALA A 228 -6.82 3.90 -2.41
C ALA A 228 -6.70 3.25 -3.80
N LEU A 229 -6.81 1.92 -3.87
CA LEU A 229 -6.81 1.19 -5.14
C LEU A 229 -8.05 1.55 -5.99
N GLY A 230 -9.20 1.74 -5.36
CA GLY A 230 -10.44 2.15 -6.04
C GLY A 230 -10.36 3.56 -6.62
N ASN A 231 -9.73 4.50 -5.90
CA ASN A 231 -9.59 5.90 -6.31
C ASN A 231 -8.72 6.06 -7.56
N ILE A 232 -7.74 5.17 -7.77
CA ILE A 232 -6.89 5.20 -8.97
C ILE A 232 -7.47 4.41 -10.14
N ILE A 233 -8.55 3.66 -9.96
CA ILE A 233 -9.24 2.94 -11.04
C ILE A 233 -10.31 3.85 -11.63
N VAL A 234 -10.22 4.14 -12.93
CA VAL A 234 -11.22 4.96 -13.62
C VAL A 234 -12.45 4.09 -13.91
N ALA A 235 -13.56 4.37 -13.23
CA ALA A 235 -14.81 3.62 -13.38
C ALA A 235 -15.30 3.59 -14.85
N HIS A 236 -15.80 2.43 -15.25
CA HIS A 236 -16.22 2.15 -16.63
C HIS A 236 -17.27 3.14 -17.16
N GLY A 237 -16.86 3.99 -18.12
CA GLY A 237 -17.73 4.90 -18.87
C GLY A 237 -17.61 4.69 -20.39
N PRO A 238 -18.40 5.39 -21.23
CA PRO A 238 -18.31 5.29 -22.70
C PRO A 238 -16.93 5.67 -23.28
N GLU A 239 -16.03 6.18 -22.44
CA GLU A 239 -14.63 6.50 -22.72
C GLU A 239 -13.71 5.26 -22.61
N ASN A 240 -14.25 4.08 -22.24
CA ASN A 240 -13.53 2.83 -22.04
C ASN A 240 -12.84 2.23 -23.27
N ARG A 241 -13.01 2.79 -24.47
CA ARG A 241 -12.19 2.39 -25.63
C ARG A 241 -10.78 2.95 -25.59
N VAL A 242 -10.44 3.72 -24.56
CA VAL A 242 -9.13 4.34 -24.42
C VAL A 242 -8.02 3.29 -24.24
N CYS A 243 -8.33 2.11 -23.70
CA CYS A 243 -7.38 1.00 -23.57
C CYS A 243 -7.50 -0.07 -24.68
N ASP A 244 -8.56 -0.02 -25.51
CA ASP A 244 -8.75 -0.87 -26.70
C ASP A 244 -7.81 -0.50 -27.86
#